data_AF-A0A1Q3ZFQ4-F1
#
_entry.id   AF-A0A1Q3ZFQ4-F1
#
_cell.length_a   1.000
_cell.length_b   1.000
_cell.length_c   1.000
_cell.angle_alpha   90.00
_cell.angle_beta   90.00
_cell.angle_gamma   90.00
#
_symmetry.space_group_name_H-M   'P 1'
#
loop_
_entity.id
_entity.type
_entity.pdbx_description
1 polymer ?
#
loop_
_entity_poly.entity_id
_entity_poly.type
_entity_poly.pdbx_seq_one_letter_code
_entity_poly.pdbx_strand_id
1 'polypeptide(L)'
;MIHRGEIVEQAVRKSGVPIATIAKRLGKSRRWMYLMFDNPDVPIEMIARIGQIIYYDFHEDLPALFPKGQIFSESAFTYKTSESSEYWKNKYFSLLEEHNALLKKLAKQI
;
A
#
# COMPACT_ATOMS: atom_id res chain seq x y z
N MET A 1 19.87 6.34 -16.82
CA MET A 1 18.93 5.60 -15.96
C MET A 1 18.05 6.61 -15.24
N ILE A 2 16.76 6.34 -15.09
CA ILE A 2 15.83 7.27 -14.43
C ILE A 2 16.04 7.15 -12.92
N HIS A 3 16.37 8.26 -12.24
CA HIS A 3 16.60 8.28 -10.79
C HIS A 3 15.28 8.48 -10.05
N ARG A 4 14.64 7.40 -9.60
CA ARG A 4 13.27 7.46 -9.05
C ARG A 4 13.20 8.25 -7.75
N GLY A 5 14.20 8.13 -6.88
CA GLY A 5 14.23 8.84 -5.60
C GLY A 5 14.23 10.36 -5.76
N GLU A 6 14.87 10.88 -6.82
CA GLU A 6 14.96 12.32 -7.08
C GLU A 6 13.61 12.86 -7.57
N ILE A 7 12.92 12.12 -8.44
CA ILE A 7 11.56 12.45 -8.89
C ILE A 7 10.61 12.52 -7.69
N VAL A 8 10.67 11.52 -6.81
CA VAL A 8 9.85 11.50 -5.59
C VAL A 8 10.18 12.68 -4.68
N GLU A 9 11.46 13.02 -4.52
CA GLU A 9 11.86 14.18 -3.73
C GLU A 9 11.28 15.48 -4.28
N GLN A 10 11.36 15.69 -5.59
CA GLN A 10 10.81 16.87 -6.24
C GLN A 10 9.29 16.98 -6.03
N ALA A 11 8.55 15.89 -6.18
CA ALA A 11 7.11 15.84 -5.90
C ALA A 11 6.80 16.15 -4.43
N VAL A 12 7.54 15.53 -3.50
CA VAL A 12 7.39 15.77 -2.05
C VAL A 12 7.63 17.25 -1.72
N ARG A 13 8.70 17.86 -2.24
CA ARG A 13 9.01 19.28 -1.99
C ARG A 13 7.95 20.21 -2.58
N LYS A 14 7.41 19.90 -3.78
CA LYS A 14 6.33 20.67 -4.42
C LYS A 14 5.00 20.54 -3.70
N SER A 15 4.72 19.41 -3.06
CA SER A 15 3.46 19.16 -2.37
C SER A 15 3.22 20.04 -1.13
N GLY A 16 4.28 20.64 -0.57
CA GLY A 16 4.21 21.40 0.68
C GLY A 16 4.01 20.54 1.94
N VAL A 17 3.86 19.21 1.80
CA VAL A 17 3.73 18.30 2.94
C VAL A 17 5.09 18.13 3.63
N PRO A 18 5.21 18.36 4.95
CA PRO A 18 6.48 18.22 5.64
C PRO A 18 7.01 16.78 5.58
N ILE A 19 8.30 16.61 5.26
CA ILE A 19 8.98 15.30 5.21
C ILE A 19 8.79 14.51 6.51
N ALA A 20 8.79 15.20 7.66
CA ALA A 20 8.54 14.57 8.96
C ALA A 20 7.15 13.93 9.06
N THR A 21 6.13 14.53 8.46
CA THR A 21 4.76 14.02 8.44
C THR A 21 4.67 12.78 7.55
N ILE A 22 5.31 12.82 6.38
CA ILE A 22 5.40 11.67 5.47
C ILE A 22 6.11 10.50 6.16
N ALA A 23 7.23 10.77 6.85
CA ALA A 23 7.99 9.77 7.59
C ALA A 23 7.16 9.07 8.66
N LYS A 24 6.42 9.85 9.45
CA LYS A 24 5.50 9.32 10.46
C LYS A 24 4.41 8.46 9.83
N ARG A 25 3.76 8.91 8.76
CA ARG A 25 2.70 8.15 8.06
C ARG A 25 3.22 6.84 7.43
N LEU A 26 4.48 6.82 7.00
CA LEU A 26 5.14 5.61 6.51
C LEU A 26 5.69 4.68 7.60
N GLY A 27 5.68 5.09 8.87
CA GLY A 27 6.33 4.35 9.95
C GLY A 27 7.86 4.28 9.81
N LYS A 28 8.47 5.32 9.24
CA LYS A 28 9.92 5.42 8.97
C LYS A 28 10.53 6.65 9.63
N SER A 29 11.87 6.67 9.72
CA SER A 29 12.60 7.84 10.21
C SER A 29 12.76 8.92 9.13
N ARG A 30 12.98 10.18 9.53
CA ARG A 30 13.30 11.25 8.58
C ARG A 30 14.58 10.94 7.78
N ARG A 31 15.58 10.38 8.45
CA ARG A 31 16.84 9.93 7.82
C ARG A 31 16.59 8.90 6.72
N TRP A 32 15.68 7.96 6.95
CA TRP A 32 15.30 6.98 5.94
C TRP A 32 14.73 7.66 4.68
N MET A 33 13.98 8.75 4.83
CA MET A 33 13.46 9.50 3.68
C MET A 33 14.58 10.10 2.83
N TYR A 34 15.55 10.76 3.46
CA TYR A 34 16.69 11.35 2.74
C TYR A 34 17.51 10.28 2.00
N LEU A 35 17.80 9.16 2.68
CA LEU A 35 18.47 8.02 2.05
C LEU A 35 17.66 7.42 0.88
N MET A 36 16.34 7.45 0.95
CA MET A 36 15.47 6.96 -0.12
C MET A 36 15.46 7.91 -1.32
N PHE A 37 15.55 9.22 -1.11
CA PHE A 37 15.65 10.21 -2.19
C PHE A 37 16.94 10.02 -3.00
N ASP A 38 18.04 9.63 -2.36
CA ASP A 38 19.32 9.32 -3.02
C ASP A 38 19.34 7.94 -3.72
N ASN A 39 18.26 7.15 -3.63
CA ASN A 39 18.21 5.83 -4.23
C ASN A 39 17.60 5.87 -5.65
N PRO A 40 18.33 5.42 -6.70
CA PRO A 40 17.80 5.38 -8.05
C PRO A 40 16.67 4.35 -8.23
N ASP A 41 16.67 3.27 -7.45
CA ASP A 41 15.79 2.11 -7.60
C ASP A 41 14.76 2.02 -6.47
N VAL A 42 13.96 3.07 -6.32
CA VAL A 42 12.84 3.07 -5.36
C VAL A 42 11.75 2.08 -5.82
N PRO A 43 11.27 1.18 -4.94
CA PRO A 43 10.17 0.26 -5.25
C PRO A 43 8.87 0.99 -5.56
N ILE A 44 8.12 0.51 -6.55
CA ILE A 44 6.88 1.15 -7.01
C ILE A 44 5.82 1.30 -5.90
N GLU A 45 5.72 0.32 -5.00
CA GLU A 45 4.80 0.36 -3.86
C GLU A 45 5.10 1.53 -2.94
N MET A 46 6.38 1.86 -2.79
CA MET A 46 6.81 2.98 -1.96
C MET A 46 6.47 4.32 -2.59
N ILE A 47 6.71 4.44 -3.90
CA ILE A 47 6.36 5.63 -4.70
C ILE A 47 4.85 5.86 -4.64
N ALA A 48 4.04 4.82 -4.84
CA ALA A 48 2.58 4.90 -4.76
C ALA A 48 2.10 5.34 -3.37
N ARG A 49 2.66 4.76 -2.28
CA ARG A 49 2.32 5.18 -0.92
C ARG A 49 2.68 6.64 -0.63
N ILE A 50 3.83 7.10 -1.12
CA ILE A 50 4.22 8.50 -0.97
C ILE A 50 3.25 9.39 -1.75
N GLY A 51 2.93 9.04 -3.00
CA GLY A 51 1.97 9.75 -3.84
C GLY A 51 0.61 9.91 -3.17
N GLN A 52 0.11 8.85 -2.54
CA GLN A 52 -1.13 8.91 -1.74
C GLN A 52 -1.03 9.86 -0.54
N ILE A 53 0.11 9.92 0.14
CA ILE A 53 0.29 10.80 1.30
C ILE A 53 0.31 12.28 0.88
N ILE A 54 0.88 12.57 -0.28
CA ILE A 54 1.07 13.93 -0.80
C ILE A 54 0.05 14.34 -1.86
N TYR A 55 -0.95 13.49 -2.14
CA TYR A 55 -1.97 13.67 -3.17
C TYR A 55 -1.38 13.97 -4.56
N TYR A 56 -0.38 13.18 -4.96
CA TYR A 56 0.34 13.32 -6.22
C TYR A 56 0.32 12.04 -7.03
N ASP A 57 0.03 12.16 -8.33
CA ASP A 57 0.07 11.06 -9.29
C ASP A 57 1.41 11.05 -10.03
N PHE A 58 2.15 9.95 -9.90
CA PHE A 58 3.45 9.73 -10.54
C PHE A 58 3.35 9.13 -11.95
N HIS A 59 2.13 8.98 -12.50
CA HIS A 59 1.92 8.41 -13.84
C HIS A 59 2.70 9.13 -14.93
N GLU A 60 2.67 10.46 -14.93
CA GLU A 60 3.34 11.28 -15.95
C GLU A 60 4.86 11.28 -15.80
N ASP A 61 5.38 11.22 -14.57
CA ASP A 61 6.82 11.21 -14.31
C ASP A 61 7.46 9.83 -14.52
N LEU A 62 6.70 8.76 -14.25
CA LEU A 62 7.18 7.37 -14.24
C LEU A 62 6.25 6.45 -15.06
N PRO A 63 6.03 6.74 -16.36
CA PRO A 63 5.05 6.00 -17.18
C PRO A 63 5.42 4.52 -17.37
N ALA A 64 6.72 4.17 -17.29
CA ALA A 64 7.19 2.78 -17.36
C ALA A 64 6.82 1.95 -16.12
N LEU A 65 6.57 2.60 -14.98
CA LEU A 65 6.19 1.94 -13.73
C LEU A 65 4.68 1.82 -13.60
N PHE A 66 3.94 2.80 -14.08
CA PHE A 66 2.49 2.85 -14.00
C PHE A 66 1.89 2.70 -15.41
N PRO A 67 1.72 1.48 -15.96
CA PRO A 67 1.06 1.32 -17.24
C PRO A 67 -0.39 1.86 -17.17
N LYS A 68 -0.78 2.67 -18.16
CA LYS A 68 -2.11 3.28 -18.25
C LYS A 68 -3.20 2.20 -18.12
N GLY A 69 -4.05 2.34 -17.10
CA GLY A 69 -5.12 1.38 -16.80
C GLY A 69 -5.31 1.08 -15.30
N GLN A 70 -4.32 1.42 -14.46
CA GLN A 70 -4.47 1.34 -13.01
C GLN A 70 -4.97 2.69 -12.47
N ILE A 71 -6.28 2.90 -12.54
CA ILE A 71 -6.95 4.05 -11.94
C ILE A 71 -6.75 3.98 -10.43
N PHE A 72 -5.89 4.84 -9.87
CA PHE A 72 -5.86 5.10 -8.43
C PHE A 72 -7.04 6.01 -8.07
N SER A 73 -8.24 5.41 -8.06
CA SER A 73 -9.43 6.06 -7.53
C SER A 73 -9.23 6.33 -6.04
N GLU A 74 -9.44 7.58 -5.62
CA GLU A 74 -9.30 8.13 -4.27
C GLU A 74 -10.21 7.47 -3.21
N SER A 75 -10.99 6.45 -3.60
CA SER A 75 -11.87 5.64 -2.76
C SER A 75 -11.39 4.20 -2.54
N ALA A 76 -10.26 3.78 -3.12
CA ALA A 76 -9.82 2.39 -3.08
C ALA A 76 -8.81 2.08 -1.96
N PHE A 77 -9.27 2.21 -0.71
CA PHE A 77 -8.85 1.28 0.35
C PHE A 77 -9.72 0.01 0.32
N THR A 78 -10.26 -0.35 -0.84
CA THR A 78 -10.51 -1.74 -1.14
C THR A 78 -9.14 -2.32 -1.40
N TYR A 79 -8.61 -3.05 -0.43
CA TYR A 79 -7.55 -4.02 -0.66
C TYR A 79 -7.73 -4.56 -2.08
N LYS A 80 -6.69 -4.50 -2.92
CA LYS A 80 -6.64 -5.37 -4.08
C LYS A 80 -6.67 -6.78 -3.50
N THR A 81 -7.88 -7.27 -3.27
CA THR A 81 -8.15 -8.65 -2.96
C THR A 81 -7.68 -9.36 -4.20
N SER A 82 -6.42 -9.81 -4.19
CA SER A 82 -6.03 -10.88 -5.09
C SER A 82 -7.06 -12.00 -4.87
N GLU A 83 -7.47 -12.70 -5.93
CA GLU A 83 -8.36 -13.86 -5.78
C GLU A 83 -7.86 -14.80 -4.66
N SER A 84 -6.53 -14.83 -4.44
CA SER A 84 -5.87 -15.49 -3.33
C SER A 84 -6.29 -14.97 -1.94
N SER A 85 -6.36 -13.65 -1.71
CA SER A 85 -6.75 -13.09 -0.41
C SER A 85 -8.22 -13.35 -0.07
N GLU A 86 -9.12 -13.34 -1.06
CA GLU A 86 -10.54 -13.70 -0.82
C GLU A 86 -10.70 -15.19 -0.56
N TYR A 87 -9.96 -16.01 -1.31
CA TYR A 87 -9.92 -17.46 -1.13
C TYR A 87 -9.54 -17.85 0.30
N TRP A 88 -8.43 -17.30 0.83
CA TRP A 88 -7.98 -17.60 2.18
C TRP A 88 -8.92 -17.05 3.26
N LYS A 89 -9.52 -15.88 3.04
CA LYS A 89 -10.53 -15.31 3.94
C LYS A 89 -11.76 -16.23 4.02
N ASN A 90 -12.29 -16.66 2.87
CA ASN A 90 -13.47 -17.52 2.82
C ASN A 90 -13.19 -18.90 3.43
N LYS A 91 -12.00 -19.47 3.18
CA LYS A 91 -11.56 -20.74 3.78
C LYS A 91 -11.45 -20.65 5.31
N TYR A 92 -10.99 -19.52 5.84
CA TYR A 92 -10.97 -19.29 7.28
C TYR A 92 -12.39 -19.22 7.88
N PHE A 93 -13.30 -18.48 7.22
CA PHE A 93 -14.69 -18.37 7.67
C PHE A 93 -15.39 -19.73 7.69
N SER A 94 -15.26 -20.55 6.64
CA SER A 94 -15.90 -21.86 6.59
C SER A 94 -15.41 -22.77 7.72
N LEU A 95 -14.10 -22.78 7.98
CA LEU A 95 -13.52 -23.59 9.05
C LEU A 95 -14.00 -23.13 10.44
N LEU A 96 -14.15 -21.82 10.64
CA LEU A 96 -14.66 -21.26 11.89
C LEU A 96 -16.14 -21.64 12.12
N GLU A 97 -16.95 -21.62 11.07
CA GLU A 97 -18.35 -22.05 11.14
C GLU A 97 -18.49 -23.54 11.45
N GLU A 98 -17.70 -24.40 10.79
CA GLU A 98 -17.67 -25.84 11.06
C GLU A 98 -17.26 -26.12 12.50
N HIS A 99 -16.19 -25.46 12.98
CA HIS A 99 -15.75 -25.59 14.36
C HIS A 99 -16.83 -25.17 15.35
N ASN A 100 -17.50 -24.05 15.12
CA ASN A 100 -18.60 -23.58 15.95
C ASN A 100 -19.80 -24.54 15.92
N ALA A 101 -20.08 -25.17 14.77
CA ALA A 101 -21.14 -26.16 14.65
C ALA A 101 -20.81 -27.43 15.46
N LEU A 102 -19.55 -27.88 15.45
CA LEU A 102 -19.09 -28.99 16.27
C LEU A 102 -19.16 -28.67 17.76
N LEU A 103 -18.71 -27.49 18.17
CA LEU A 103 -18.83 -27.02 19.56
C LEU A 103 -20.29 -26.99 20.01
N LYS A 104 -21.21 -26.48 19.18
CA LYS A 104 -22.64 -26.48 19.48
C LYS A 104 -23.22 -27.88 19.59
N LYS A 105 -22.79 -28.84 18.76
CA LYS A 105 -23.22 -30.24 18.86
C LYS A 105 -22.74 -30.87 20.16
N LEU A 106 -21.49 -30.66 20.55
CA LEU A 106 -20.93 -31.13 21.82
C LEU A 106 -21.65 -30.50 23.02
N ALA A 107 -21.91 -29.19 22.97
CA ALA A 107 -22.63 -28.49 24.03
C ALA A 107 -24.10 -28.91 24.15
N LYS A 108 -24.70 -29.50 23.11
CA LYS A 108 -26.09 -29.97 23.09
C LYS A 108 -26.23 -31.45 23.52
N GLN A 109 -25.11 -32.16 23.70
CA GLN A 109 -25.06 -33.55 24.17
C GLN A 109 -24.83 -33.65 25.70
N ILE A 110 -24.73 -32.51 26.39
CA ILE A 110 -24.71 -32.38 27.85
C ILE A 110 -26.07 -31.84 28.28
#